data_AF-A0A9D8ACD6-F1
#
_entry.id   AF-A0A9D8ACD6-F1
#
_cell.length_a   1.000
_cell.length_b   1.000
_cell.length_c   1.000
_cell.angle_alpha   90.00
_cell.angle_beta   90.00
_cell.angle_gamma   90.00
#
_symmetry.space_group_name_H-M   'P 1'
#
loop_
_entity.id
_entity.type
_entity.pdbx_description
1 polymer ?
#
loop_
_entity_poly.entity_id
_entity_poly.type
_entity_poly.pdbx_seq_one_letter_code
_entity_poly.pdbx_strand_id
1 'polypeptide(L)'
;MKVGLKYFYVGLPMFLFCQSVHGWMPIHEENPYSISGMVPFKNGYIVVHDNEGDDSPRVSYIDHNFQTNNLIWPEAIPPNGLEAAVKIPNRNNRFIFLEGSGKCYEINIDPKDFRIELLSTFVLPQLTENMSLKGMAIFPSGQGWVIAYIDQGTISHGSTFFTAFFDQDKKSFSEVTQFIFDLPKPNSNNIKMTDLTLKKDGSLWSTVFSITKYDESFSTSIYELGQFNHAGTFIPTHRDLLKPIMVFDGHKLEAILFHKGHFVLITDNENIGKAMKVMGE
;
A
#
# COMPACT_ATOMS: atom_id res chain seq x y z
N MET A 1 -0.43 71.31 8.37
CA MET A 1 -1.56 70.77 9.15
C MET A 1 -1.69 69.30 8.79
N LYS A 2 -1.72 68.40 9.79
CA LYS A 2 -1.93 66.94 9.67
C LYS A 2 -3.10 66.64 8.71
N VAL A 3 -3.10 65.57 7.92
CA VAL A 3 -3.53 64.22 8.35
C VAL A 3 -2.81 63.15 7.51
N GLY A 4 -2.21 62.17 8.18
CA GLY A 4 -1.64 60.98 7.56
C GLY A 4 -2.70 59.92 7.29
N LEU A 5 -2.59 59.24 6.15
CA LEU A 5 -3.38 58.05 5.85
C LEU A 5 -2.47 56.83 6.03
N LYS A 6 -2.69 56.11 7.14
CA LYS A 6 -2.11 54.79 7.40
C LYS A 6 -2.82 53.78 6.49
N TYR A 7 -2.10 53.17 5.57
CA TYR A 7 -2.58 51.94 4.94
C TYR A 7 -2.33 50.78 5.90
N PHE A 8 -3.43 50.25 6.44
CA PHE A 8 -3.46 49.00 7.17
C PHE A 8 -3.10 47.86 6.22
N TYR A 9 -2.05 47.11 6.55
CA TYR A 9 -1.90 45.74 6.04
C TYR A 9 -3.07 44.94 6.59
N VAL A 10 -4.08 44.68 5.76
CA VAL A 10 -5.05 43.62 6.04
C VAL A 10 -4.31 42.33 5.75
N GLY A 11 -3.70 41.76 6.79
CA GLY A 11 -3.26 40.37 6.76
C GLY A 11 -4.49 39.52 6.49
N LEU A 12 -4.53 38.91 5.31
CA LEU A 12 -5.49 37.86 4.99
C LEU A 12 -5.21 36.74 6.00
N PRO A 13 -6.15 36.38 6.90
CA PRO A 13 -5.99 35.16 7.67
C PRO A 13 -6.11 34.03 6.64
N MET A 14 -4.99 33.40 6.32
CA MET A 14 -4.95 32.13 5.63
C MET A 14 -5.63 31.13 6.56
N PHE A 15 -6.95 30.99 6.41
CA PHE A 15 -7.69 29.94 7.08
C PHE A 15 -7.16 28.62 6.54
N LEU A 16 -6.27 28.00 7.30
CA LEU A 16 -5.96 26.58 7.22
C LEU A 16 -7.26 25.82 7.51
N PHE A 17 -8.07 25.61 6.47
CA PHE A 17 -9.12 24.61 6.48
C PHE A 17 -8.45 23.24 6.37
N CYS A 18 -7.76 22.81 7.43
CA CYS A 18 -7.56 21.39 7.66
C CYS A 18 -8.88 20.86 8.26
N GLN A 19 -9.92 20.80 7.42
CA GLN A 19 -11.11 20.06 7.77
C GLN A 19 -10.75 18.59 7.68
N SER A 20 -10.88 17.88 8.81
CA SER A 20 -10.99 16.43 8.82
C SER A 20 -12.19 16.05 7.93
N VAL A 21 -11.94 15.79 6.65
CA VAL A 21 -12.98 15.38 5.72
C VAL A 21 -13.45 13.99 6.17
N HIS A 22 -14.71 13.87 6.62
CA HIS A 22 -15.43 12.60 6.78
C HIS A 22 -14.68 11.43 7.49
N GLY A 23 -13.95 11.72 8.57
CA GLY A 23 -13.25 10.72 9.37
C GLY A 23 -11.87 10.30 8.84
N TRP A 24 -11.32 11.03 7.88
CA TRP A 24 -9.91 10.93 7.47
C TRP A 24 -9.03 11.84 8.33
N MET A 25 -7.90 11.31 8.77
CA MET A 25 -6.90 12.00 9.58
C MET A 25 -5.68 12.30 8.72
N PRO A 26 -5.28 13.57 8.56
CA PRO A 26 -4.13 13.92 7.72
C PRO A 26 -2.84 13.32 8.29
N ILE A 27 -1.97 12.84 7.39
CA ILE A 27 -0.61 12.36 7.69
C ILE A 27 0.41 13.36 7.17
N HIS A 28 0.35 13.68 5.87
CA HIS A 28 1.32 14.55 5.19
C HIS A 28 0.76 15.12 3.89
N GLU A 29 1.26 16.27 3.44
CA GLU A 29 0.82 16.88 2.16
C GLU A 29 1.85 16.71 1.04
N GLU A 30 3.15 16.64 1.37
CA GLU A 30 4.22 16.64 0.37
C GLU A 30 4.39 15.30 -0.38
N ASN A 31 4.75 15.39 -1.67
CA ASN A 31 4.95 14.26 -2.57
C ASN A 31 6.03 13.26 -2.12
N PRO A 32 7.20 13.65 -1.57
CA PRO A 32 8.22 12.71 -1.12
C PRO A 32 7.77 11.79 0.03
N TYR A 33 6.57 11.98 0.57
CA TYR A 33 5.98 11.11 1.57
C TYR A 33 4.82 10.29 0.99
N SER A 34 4.89 9.95 -0.31
CA SER A 34 3.98 9.00 -0.98
C SER A 34 3.86 7.72 -0.16
N ILE A 35 2.67 7.13 -0.01
CA ILE A 35 2.52 5.90 0.76
C ILE A 35 1.96 4.82 -0.15
N SER A 36 2.77 3.81 -0.41
CA SER A 36 2.45 2.70 -1.31
C SER A 36 2.27 1.37 -0.58
N GLY A 37 2.64 1.29 0.70
CA GLY A 37 2.44 0.10 1.51
C GLY A 37 2.54 0.37 2.99
N MET A 38 1.89 -0.46 3.80
CA MET A 38 1.80 -0.28 5.25
C MET A 38 1.81 -1.61 6.00
N VAL A 39 2.49 -1.64 7.16
CA VAL A 39 2.52 -2.80 8.04
C VAL A 39 2.53 -2.40 9.53
N PRO A 40 1.85 -3.14 10.44
CA PRO A 40 1.87 -2.80 11.86
C PRO A 40 3.26 -2.90 12.49
N PHE A 41 3.63 -1.90 13.30
CA PHE A 41 4.85 -1.89 14.08
C PHE A 41 4.67 -1.09 15.37
N LYS A 42 5.03 -1.69 16.52
CA LYS A 42 4.81 -1.10 17.85
C LYS A 42 3.35 -0.64 18.03
N ASN A 43 3.14 0.64 18.35
CA ASN A 43 1.86 1.33 18.50
C ASN A 43 1.48 2.16 17.26
N GLY A 44 2.13 1.93 16.12
CA GLY A 44 1.88 2.62 14.87
C GLY A 44 2.13 1.71 13.67
N TYR A 45 2.66 2.28 12.59
CA TYR A 45 2.85 1.59 11.33
C TYR A 45 4.20 1.92 10.72
N ILE A 46 4.81 0.93 10.07
CA ILE A 46 5.86 1.19 9.08
C ILE A 46 5.16 1.35 7.74
N VAL A 47 5.53 2.41 7.03
CA VAL A 47 5.09 2.68 5.67
C VAL A 47 6.29 2.71 4.74
N VAL A 48 6.05 2.32 3.49
CA VAL A 48 7.03 2.42 2.41
C VAL A 48 6.56 3.44 1.38
N HIS A 49 7.53 4.01 0.67
CA HIS A 49 7.32 5.11 -0.26
C HIS A 49 7.73 4.71 -1.69
N ASP A 50 6.89 5.05 -2.66
CA ASP A 50 7.18 4.92 -4.09
C ASP A 50 8.04 6.12 -4.54
N ASN A 51 9.26 6.18 -4.03
CA ASN A 51 10.22 7.24 -4.29
C ASN A 51 11.45 6.71 -5.02
N GLU A 52 11.91 7.48 -6.00
CA GLU A 52 13.06 7.13 -6.83
C GLU A 52 14.29 8.03 -6.57
N GLY A 53 14.11 9.23 -6.02
CA GLY A 53 15.20 10.19 -5.80
C GLY A 53 16.13 9.83 -4.63
N ASP A 54 17.41 10.17 -4.73
CA ASP A 54 18.46 9.79 -3.76
C ASP A 54 18.19 10.28 -2.32
N ASP A 55 17.60 11.47 -2.16
CA ASP A 55 17.33 12.09 -0.85
C ASP A 55 15.91 11.85 -0.32
N SER A 56 15.08 11.12 -1.06
CA SER A 56 13.68 10.87 -0.67
C SER A 56 13.58 9.69 0.32
N PRO A 57 12.72 9.76 1.34
CA PRO A 57 12.57 8.65 2.27
C PRO A 57 12.08 7.39 1.54
N ARG A 58 12.58 6.22 1.92
CA ARG A 58 12.07 4.92 1.43
C ARG A 58 11.12 4.25 2.40
N VAL A 59 11.35 4.48 3.68
CA VAL A 59 10.61 3.86 4.78
C VAL A 59 10.40 4.93 5.85
N SER A 60 9.20 4.99 6.40
CA SER A 60 8.89 5.84 7.55
C SER A 60 8.10 5.09 8.59
N TYR A 61 8.15 5.59 9.82
CA TYR A 61 7.26 5.19 10.91
C TYR A 61 6.19 6.25 11.09
N ILE A 62 4.92 5.85 11.04
CA ILE A 62 3.76 6.66 11.44
C ILE A 62 3.37 6.26 12.86
N ASP A 63 3.41 7.21 13.78
CA ASP A 63 2.98 6.97 15.16
C ASP A 63 1.46 7.07 15.36
N HIS A 64 1.00 6.79 16.58
CA HIS A 64 -0.41 6.91 16.94
C HIS A 64 -1.01 8.34 16.84
N ASN A 65 -0.17 9.36 16.71
CA ASN A 65 -0.59 10.75 16.50
C ASN A 65 -0.47 11.16 15.02
N PHE A 66 -0.27 10.19 14.11
CA PHE A 66 -0.08 10.39 12.66
C PHE A 66 1.17 11.18 12.29
N GLN A 67 2.15 11.25 13.19
CA GLN A 67 3.45 11.87 12.91
C GLN A 67 4.37 10.89 12.20
N THR A 68 5.00 11.37 11.13
CA THR A 68 5.95 10.61 10.31
C THR A 68 7.37 10.80 10.82
N ASN A 69 8.12 9.70 10.91
CA ASN A 69 9.56 9.70 11.18
C ASN A 69 10.27 8.86 10.12
N ASN A 70 11.15 9.48 9.34
CA ASN A 70 11.89 8.78 8.29
C ASN A 70 12.90 7.80 8.89
N LEU A 71 12.96 6.59 8.35
CA LEU A 71 13.98 5.60 8.68
C LEU A 71 15.08 5.65 7.62
N ILE A 72 16.31 5.40 8.07
CA ILE A 72 17.48 5.36 7.20
C ILE A 72 17.55 3.97 6.55
N TRP A 73 17.61 3.95 5.22
CA TRP A 73 17.88 2.72 4.47
C TRP A 73 19.33 2.27 4.73
N PRO A 74 19.59 0.97 4.99
CA PRO A 74 20.91 0.54 5.49
C PRO A 74 21.99 0.48 4.42
N GLU A 75 21.62 0.39 3.14
CA GLU A 75 22.55 0.28 2.02
C GLU A 75 22.77 1.63 1.33
N ALA A 76 23.94 1.82 0.72
CA ALA A 76 24.27 3.05 0.00
C ALA A 76 23.37 3.28 -1.23
N ILE A 77 22.92 2.20 -1.87
CA ILE A 77 21.99 2.26 -3.00
C ILE A 77 20.61 1.85 -2.47
N PRO A 78 19.67 2.81 -2.36
CA PRO A 78 18.32 2.50 -1.93
C PRO A 78 17.52 1.76 -3.02
N PRO A 79 16.42 1.07 -2.64
CA PRO A 79 15.46 0.54 -3.60
C PRO A 79 14.87 1.65 -4.46
N ASN A 80 14.46 1.31 -5.68
CA ASN A 80 13.81 2.25 -6.59
C ASN A 80 12.29 2.06 -6.58
N GLY A 81 11.56 2.86 -5.81
CA GLY A 81 10.11 2.73 -5.64
C GLY A 81 9.71 1.48 -4.86
N LEU A 82 9.52 1.61 -3.55
CA LEU A 82 8.91 0.54 -2.76
C LEU A 82 7.40 0.61 -2.90
N GLU A 83 6.75 -0.55 -3.00
CA GLU A 83 5.36 -0.69 -3.45
C GLU A 83 4.48 -1.54 -2.54
N ALA A 84 5.08 -2.26 -1.61
CA ALA A 84 4.33 -2.98 -0.58
C ALA A 84 5.22 -3.26 0.63
N ALA A 85 4.58 -3.40 1.78
CA ALA A 85 5.23 -3.82 3.02
C ALA A 85 4.40 -4.90 3.69
N VAL A 86 5.01 -6.05 3.98
CA VAL A 86 4.33 -7.17 4.64
C VAL A 86 5.08 -7.63 5.86
N LYS A 87 4.35 -7.99 6.91
CA LYS A 87 4.93 -8.59 8.11
C LYS A 87 5.13 -10.07 7.88
N ILE A 88 6.30 -10.57 8.24
CA ILE A 88 6.57 -11.99 8.24
C ILE A 88 5.73 -12.67 9.35
N PRO A 89 4.88 -13.67 9.03
CA PRO A 89 4.08 -14.37 10.02
C PRO A 89 4.93 -14.98 11.13
N ASN A 90 4.49 -14.82 12.38
CA ASN A 90 5.15 -15.37 13.58
C ASN A 90 6.60 -14.91 13.81
N ARG A 91 7.03 -13.82 13.16
CA ARG A 91 8.33 -13.18 13.39
C ARG A 91 8.12 -11.74 13.83
N ASN A 92 8.70 -11.37 14.97
CA ASN A 92 8.63 -10.00 15.45
C ASN A 92 9.59 -9.12 14.66
N ASN A 93 9.12 -7.92 14.29
CA ASN A 93 9.89 -6.87 13.62
C ASN A 93 10.59 -7.30 12.31
N ARG A 94 10.04 -8.33 11.67
CA ARG A 94 10.56 -8.90 10.42
C ARG A 94 9.58 -8.64 9.32
N PHE A 95 10.07 -8.09 8.22
CA PHE A 95 9.25 -7.61 7.13
C PHE A 95 9.86 -7.99 5.80
N ILE A 96 9.02 -7.98 4.77
CA ILE A 96 9.44 -8.02 3.37
C ILE A 96 8.89 -6.74 2.73
N PHE A 97 9.77 -5.98 2.09
CA PHE A 97 9.40 -4.84 1.26
C PHE A 97 9.54 -5.22 -0.20
N LEU A 98 8.54 -4.87 -1.00
CA LEU A 98 8.50 -5.09 -2.44
C LEU A 98 8.90 -3.81 -3.15
N GLU A 99 9.80 -3.91 -4.12
CA GLU A 99 10.05 -2.89 -5.14
C GLU A 99 9.20 -3.17 -6.39
N GLY A 100 8.79 -2.14 -7.13
CA GLY A 100 7.92 -2.30 -8.31
C GLY A 100 8.48 -3.19 -9.42
N SER A 101 9.80 -3.40 -9.43
CA SER A 101 10.52 -4.34 -10.29
C SER A 101 10.33 -5.82 -9.93
N GLY A 102 9.77 -6.12 -8.76
CA GLY A 102 9.66 -7.47 -8.19
C GLY A 102 10.83 -7.91 -7.32
N LYS A 103 11.82 -7.04 -7.12
CA LYS A 103 12.86 -7.26 -6.12
C LYS A 103 12.28 -7.07 -4.72
N CYS A 104 12.58 -8.01 -3.83
CA CYS A 104 12.11 -8.04 -2.46
C CYS A 104 13.27 -7.92 -1.48
N TYR A 105 13.03 -7.21 -0.39
CA TYR A 105 13.99 -6.96 0.67
C TYR A 105 13.46 -7.52 1.98
N GLU A 106 14.08 -8.59 2.46
CA GLU A 106 13.79 -9.10 3.80
C GLU A 106 14.59 -8.31 4.82
N ILE A 107 13.88 -7.68 5.76
CA ILE A 107 14.49 -6.76 6.71
C ILE A 107 14.07 -7.07 8.16
N ASN A 108 14.89 -6.60 9.08
CA ASN A 108 14.57 -6.45 10.50
C ASN A 108 14.57 -4.96 10.87
N ILE A 109 13.65 -4.54 11.73
CA ILE A 109 13.65 -3.17 12.27
C ILE A 109 13.80 -3.22 13.78
N ASP A 110 14.85 -2.63 14.34
CA ASP A 110 15.04 -2.60 15.79
C ASP A 110 13.95 -1.72 16.44
N PRO A 111 13.14 -2.26 17.38
CA PRO A 111 12.09 -1.51 18.04
C PRO A 111 12.60 -0.52 19.10
N LYS A 112 13.91 -0.33 19.30
CA LYS A 112 14.44 0.68 20.23
C LYS A 112 14.80 1.96 19.49
N ASP A 113 15.54 1.83 18.40
CA ASP A 113 16.12 2.96 17.67
C ASP A 113 15.68 3.06 16.20
N PHE A 114 14.78 2.17 15.74
CA PHE A 114 14.23 2.14 14.39
C PHE A 114 15.27 1.86 13.29
N ARG A 115 16.43 1.30 13.64
CA ARG A 115 17.42 0.89 12.66
C ARG A 115 16.89 -0.25 11.79
N ILE A 116 16.99 -0.08 10.48
CA ILE A 116 16.71 -1.13 9.50
C ILE A 116 17.99 -1.97 9.32
N GLU A 117 17.84 -3.29 9.31
CA GLU A 117 18.87 -4.25 8.95
C GLU A 117 18.39 -5.04 7.74
N LEU A 118 19.13 -4.99 6.63
CA LEU A 118 18.87 -5.82 5.46
C LEU A 118 19.42 -7.23 5.70
N LEU A 119 18.55 -8.23 5.65
CA LEU A 119 18.92 -9.62 5.93
C LEU A 119 19.15 -10.43 4.66
N SER A 120 18.29 -10.24 3.66
CA SER A 120 18.45 -10.88 2.36
C SER A 120 17.63 -10.17 1.30
N THR A 121 17.91 -10.49 0.04
CA THR A 121 17.12 -10.06 -1.12
C THR A 121 16.76 -11.26 -1.99
N PHE A 122 15.61 -11.19 -2.65
CA PHE A 122 15.18 -12.17 -3.64
C PHE A 122 14.29 -11.51 -4.69
N VAL A 123 13.97 -12.23 -5.76
CA VAL A 123 13.15 -11.71 -6.86
C VAL A 123 11.93 -12.61 -7.02
N LEU A 124 10.76 -12.01 -7.16
CA LEU A 124 9.52 -12.73 -7.41
C LEU A 124 9.58 -13.51 -8.74
N PRO A 125 8.87 -14.64 -8.89
CA PRO A 125 8.90 -15.42 -10.12
C PRO A 125 7.98 -14.84 -11.21
N GLN A 126 8.15 -15.29 -12.45
CA GLN A 126 7.28 -14.98 -13.60
C GLN A 126 7.13 -13.48 -13.92
N LEU A 127 8.17 -12.69 -13.69
CA LEU A 127 8.19 -11.27 -13.99
C LEU A 127 8.43 -11.00 -15.49
N THR A 128 7.85 -9.91 -15.98
CA THR A 128 8.10 -9.39 -17.33
C THR A 128 8.43 -7.90 -17.24
N GLU A 129 9.15 -7.36 -18.24
CA GLU A 129 9.63 -5.97 -18.23
C GLU A 129 8.51 -4.92 -18.17
N ASN A 130 7.28 -5.29 -18.56
CA ASN A 130 6.13 -4.38 -18.60
C ASN A 130 5.26 -4.44 -17.35
N MET A 131 5.57 -5.33 -16.40
CA MET A 131 4.81 -5.43 -15.16
C MET A 131 5.13 -4.25 -14.25
N SER A 132 4.10 -3.75 -13.58
CA SER A 132 4.24 -2.78 -12.52
C SER A 132 3.65 -3.40 -11.27
N LEU A 133 4.53 -4.01 -10.48
CA LEU A 133 4.10 -4.75 -9.31
C LEU A 133 3.68 -3.79 -8.21
N LYS A 134 2.52 -4.08 -7.64
CA LYS A 134 1.96 -3.43 -6.47
C LYS A 134 1.56 -4.52 -5.48
N GLY A 135 1.14 -4.15 -4.26
CA GLY A 135 0.43 -5.02 -3.31
C GLY A 135 1.02 -6.42 -3.07
N MET A 136 1.43 -6.71 -1.84
CA MET A 136 1.92 -8.03 -1.47
C MET A 136 1.18 -8.55 -0.23
N ALA A 137 1.02 -9.87 -0.16
CA ALA A 137 0.54 -10.54 1.05
C ALA A 137 1.29 -11.85 1.29
N ILE A 138 1.41 -12.26 2.55
CA ILE A 138 1.97 -13.57 2.94
C ILE A 138 0.88 -14.35 3.65
N PHE A 139 0.47 -15.48 3.06
CA PHE A 139 -0.44 -16.42 3.69
C PHE A 139 0.35 -17.58 4.33
N PRO A 140 0.30 -17.75 5.67
CA PRO A 140 0.93 -18.87 6.36
C PRO A 140 0.06 -20.12 6.25
N SER A 141 0.28 -20.93 5.22
CA SER A 141 -0.43 -22.20 5.05
C SER A 141 0.17 -23.31 5.91
N GLY A 142 -0.51 -24.45 5.99
CA GLY A 142 0.01 -25.65 6.64
C GLY A 142 1.24 -26.26 5.93
N GLN A 143 1.51 -25.86 4.69
CA GLN A 143 2.64 -26.36 3.87
C GLN A 143 3.81 -25.37 3.79
N GLY A 144 3.65 -24.14 4.30
CA GLY A 144 4.67 -23.10 4.23
C GLY A 144 4.06 -21.73 3.98
N TRP A 145 4.87 -20.80 3.48
CA TRP A 145 4.36 -19.48 3.12
C TRP A 145 3.97 -19.44 1.66
N VAL A 146 2.79 -18.91 1.39
CA VAL A 146 2.38 -18.52 0.05
C VAL A 146 2.51 -17.01 -0.06
N ILE A 147 3.37 -16.54 -0.96
CA ILE A 147 3.47 -15.13 -1.29
C ILE A 147 2.49 -14.84 -2.41
N ALA A 148 1.64 -13.85 -2.19
CA ALA A 148 0.67 -13.33 -3.12
C ALA A 148 1.10 -11.92 -3.55
N TYR A 149 1.02 -11.62 -4.84
CA TYR A 149 1.42 -10.32 -5.39
C TYR A 149 0.60 -9.97 -6.64
N ILE A 150 0.51 -8.68 -6.95
CA ILE A 150 -0.23 -8.19 -8.13
C ILE A 150 0.65 -7.41 -9.08
N ASP A 151 0.41 -7.59 -10.36
CA ASP A 151 0.67 -6.58 -11.39
C ASP A 151 -0.57 -5.70 -11.52
N GLN A 152 -0.41 -4.38 -11.37
CA GLN A 152 -1.53 -3.43 -11.31
C GLN A 152 -2.39 -3.43 -12.58
N GLY A 153 -1.83 -3.87 -13.71
CA GLY A 153 -2.50 -3.83 -15.01
C GLY A 153 -2.46 -2.45 -15.66
N THR A 154 -2.99 -2.38 -16.87
CA THR A 154 -3.09 -1.12 -17.64
C THR A 154 -4.43 -1.04 -18.37
N ILE A 155 -4.59 -0.03 -19.23
CA ILE A 155 -5.76 0.08 -20.11
C ILE A 155 -5.80 -1.09 -21.13
N SER A 156 -4.63 -1.63 -21.52
CA SER A 156 -4.54 -2.66 -22.56
C SER A 156 -4.58 -4.09 -22.02
N HIS A 157 -4.35 -4.30 -20.72
CA HIS A 157 -4.46 -5.61 -20.07
C HIS A 157 -4.96 -5.50 -18.63
N GLY A 158 -5.78 -6.45 -18.21
CA GLY A 158 -6.26 -6.53 -16.83
C GLY A 158 -5.13 -6.73 -15.82
N SER A 159 -5.45 -6.47 -14.56
CA SER A 159 -4.55 -6.76 -13.43
C SER A 159 -4.34 -8.27 -13.30
N THR A 160 -3.11 -8.65 -12.99
CA THR A 160 -2.72 -10.05 -12.84
C THR A 160 -2.32 -10.34 -11.41
N PHE A 161 -2.93 -11.37 -10.83
CA PHE A 161 -2.64 -11.83 -9.48
C PHE A 161 -1.85 -13.13 -9.53
N PHE A 162 -0.82 -13.22 -8.69
CA PHE A 162 0.06 -14.36 -8.61
C PHE A 162 0.08 -14.93 -7.19
N THR A 163 0.24 -16.25 -7.09
CA THR A 163 0.54 -16.93 -5.82
C THR A 163 1.68 -17.90 -6.03
N ALA A 164 2.62 -17.95 -5.09
CA ALA A 164 3.72 -18.91 -5.15
C ALA A 164 4.10 -19.38 -3.74
N PHE A 165 4.41 -20.66 -3.60
CA PHE A 165 5.02 -21.17 -2.38
C PHE A 165 6.45 -20.68 -2.27
N PHE A 166 6.83 -20.21 -1.08
CA PHE A 166 8.14 -19.63 -0.82
C PHE A 166 8.94 -20.49 0.15
N ASP A 167 10.09 -20.97 -0.32
CA ASP A 167 11.12 -21.62 0.49
C ASP A 167 12.02 -20.52 1.09
N GLN A 168 11.87 -20.30 2.40
CA GLN A 168 12.58 -19.24 3.12
C GLN A 168 14.09 -19.45 3.19
N ASP A 169 14.55 -20.70 3.20
CA ASP A 169 15.97 -21.01 3.38
C ASP A 169 16.71 -20.84 2.06
N LYS A 170 16.09 -21.28 0.97
CA LYS A 170 16.66 -21.16 -0.38
C LYS A 170 16.34 -19.85 -1.08
N LYS A 171 15.39 -19.07 -0.53
CA LYS A 171 14.84 -17.86 -1.17
C LYS A 171 14.31 -18.14 -2.58
N SER A 172 13.62 -19.27 -2.73
CA SER A 172 13.14 -19.77 -4.02
C SER A 172 11.63 -20.03 -4.01
N PHE A 173 11.05 -20.11 -5.20
CA PHE A 173 9.61 -20.27 -5.38
C PHE A 173 9.25 -21.57 -6.07
N SER A 174 8.09 -22.12 -5.71
CA SER A 174 7.47 -23.27 -6.38
C SER A 174 5.97 -23.05 -6.56
N GLU A 175 5.36 -23.85 -7.45
CA GLU A 175 3.90 -23.89 -7.66
C GLU A 175 3.29 -22.50 -7.92
N VAL A 176 3.96 -21.73 -8.79
CA VAL A 176 3.51 -20.40 -9.18
C VAL A 176 2.22 -20.53 -9.99
N THR A 177 1.14 -19.90 -9.50
CA THR A 177 -0.18 -19.85 -10.13
C THR A 177 -0.54 -18.41 -10.46
N GLN A 178 -1.20 -18.21 -11.59
CA GLN A 178 -1.60 -16.90 -12.09
C GLN A 178 -3.11 -16.84 -12.29
N PHE A 179 -3.70 -15.69 -11.96
CA PHE A 179 -5.11 -15.37 -12.16
C PHE A 179 -5.23 -13.99 -12.81
N ILE A 180 -6.09 -13.85 -13.82
CA ILE A 180 -6.38 -12.57 -14.45
C ILE A 180 -7.73 -12.08 -13.93
N PHE A 181 -7.72 -10.90 -13.32
CA PHE A 181 -8.94 -10.26 -12.83
C PHE A 181 -9.34 -9.13 -13.78
N ASP A 182 -10.45 -9.34 -14.47
CA ASP A 182 -11.14 -8.29 -15.23
C ASP A 182 -12.26 -7.74 -14.36
N LEU A 183 -11.92 -6.74 -13.54
CA LEU A 183 -12.83 -6.21 -12.54
C LEU A 183 -13.88 -5.30 -13.20
N PRO A 184 -15.18 -5.52 -12.93
CA PRO A 184 -16.23 -4.66 -13.45
C PRO A 184 -16.06 -3.25 -12.87
N LYS A 185 -15.71 -2.29 -13.75
CA LYS A 185 -15.75 -0.82 -13.62
C LYS A 185 -16.08 -0.24 -12.23
N PRO A 186 -15.35 0.85 -11.87
CA PRO A 186 -15.97 2.14 -11.59
C PRO A 186 -15.74 3.04 -12.81
N ASN A 187 -16.74 3.11 -13.69
CA ASN A 187 -16.97 4.08 -14.77
C ASN A 187 -15.87 4.65 -15.70
N SER A 188 -14.58 4.30 -15.59
CA SER A 188 -13.50 4.91 -16.39
C SER A 188 -12.56 3.90 -17.07
N ASN A 189 -11.70 4.41 -17.95
CA ASN A 189 -10.82 3.64 -18.83
C ASN A 189 -9.46 3.28 -18.19
N ASN A 190 -9.21 3.63 -16.93
CA ASN A 190 -7.91 3.41 -16.28
C ASN A 190 -8.12 2.86 -14.87
N ILE A 191 -8.32 1.55 -14.79
CA ILE A 191 -8.58 0.81 -13.55
C ILE A 191 -7.28 0.14 -13.15
N LYS A 192 -6.83 0.35 -11.91
CA LYS A 192 -5.55 -0.17 -11.40
C LYS A 192 -5.72 -0.78 -10.03
N MET A 193 -5.26 -2.01 -9.84
CA MET A 193 -5.13 -2.61 -8.51
C MET A 193 -3.90 -2.05 -7.81
N THR A 194 -4.00 -1.68 -6.54
CA THR A 194 -2.91 -0.98 -5.82
C THR A 194 -2.38 -1.68 -4.59
N ASP A 195 -3.19 -2.46 -3.89
CA ASP A 195 -2.72 -3.15 -2.69
C ASP A 195 -3.43 -4.49 -2.47
N LEU A 196 -2.84 -5.31 -1.60
CA LEU A 196 -3.36 -6.59 -1.13
C LEU A 196 -3.36 -6.63 0.40
N THR A 197 -4.44 -7.13 0.97
CA THR A 197 -4.48 -7.44 2.41
C THR A 197 -5.21 -8.74 2.70
N LEU A 198 -4.81 -9.41 3.78
CA LEU A 198 -5.38 -10.69 4.21
C LEU A 198 -6.17 -10.52 5.51
N LYS A 199 -7.36 -11.08 5.52
CA LYS A 199 -8.09 -11.37 6.75
C LYS A 199 -7.57 -12.65 7.40
N LYS A 200 -7.86 -12.81 8.70
CA LYS A 200 -7.43 -13.99 9.48
C LYS A 200 -8.02 -15.32 8.99
N ASP A 201 -9.17 -15.27 8.33
CA ASP A 201 -9.84 -16.41 7.71
C ASP A 201 -9.22 -16.80 6.35
N GLY A 202 -8.22 -16.05 5.87
CA GLY A 202 -7.57 -16.28 4.59
C GLY A 202 -8.22 -15.55 3.41
N SER A 203 -9.28 -14.77 3.62
CA SER A 203 -9.86 -13.92 2.57
C SER A 203 -8.86 -12.85 2.15
N LEU A 204 -8.64 -12.74 0.84
CA LEU A 204 -7.72 -11.79 0.22
C LEU A 204 -8.50 -10.65 -0.40
N TRP A 205 -8.20 -9.43 0.04
CA TRP A 205 -8.86 -8.22 -0.41
C TRP A 205 -7.87 -7.34 -1.17
N SER A 206 -8.37 -6.57 -2.13
CA SER A 206 -7.58 -5.65 -2.94
C SER A 206 -8.30 -4.33 -3.16
N THR A 207 -7.52 -3.25 -3.26
CA THR A 207 -7.97 -1.93 -3.68
C THR A 207 -7.80 -1.75 -5.17
N VAL A 208 -8.78 -1.07 -5.78
CA VAL A 208 -8.83 -0.83 -7.20
C VAL A 208 -9.30 0.60 -7.41
N PHE A 209 -8.43 1.47 -7.89
CA PHE A 209 -8.81 2.84 -8.18
C PHE A 209 -9.06 3.05 -9.67
N SER A 210 -9.89 4.05 -9.96
CA SER A 210 -10.07 4.58 -11.29
C SER A 210 -10.02 6.11 -11.27
N ILE A 211 -9.53 6.69 -12.38
CA ILE A 211 -9.51 8.14 -12.57
C ILE A 211 -10.72 8.53 -13.41
N THR A 212 -11.57 9.43 -12.92
CA THR A 212 -12.66 9.99 -13.71
C THR A 212 -12.12 11.05 -14.66
N LYS A 213 -12.36 10.87 -15.97
CA LYS A 213 -11.84 11.78 -17.02
C LYS A 213 -12.40 13.21 -16.95
N TYR A 214 -13.46 13.45 -16.18
CA TYR A 214 -14.18 14.73 -16.17
C TYR A 214 -13.53 15.77 -15.26
N ASP A 215 -13.00 15.33 -14.13
CA ASP A 215 -12.49 16.18 -13.04
C ASP A 215 -11.14 15.70 -12.50
N GLU A 216 -10.55 14.66 -13.12
CA GLU A 216 -9.32 13.99 -12.66
C GLU A 216 -9.41 13.51 -11.20
N SER A 217 -10.63 13.29 -10.70
CA SER A 217 -10.83 12.76 -9.36
C SER A 217 -10.62 11.24 -9.33
N PHE A 218 -10.23 10.75 -8.16
CA PHE A 218 -10.04 9.33 -7.92
C PHE A 218 -11.29 8.74 -7.28
N SER A 219 -11.65 7.52 -7.68
CA SER A 219 -12.59 6.68 -6.93
C SER A 219 -11.96 5.32 -6.73
N THR A 220 -11.92 4.85 -5.47
CA THR A 220 -11.38 3.54 -5.14
C THR A 220 -12.48 2.59 -4.69
N SER A 221 -12.50 1.40 -5.26
CA SER A 221 -13.34 0.28 -4.85
C SER A 221 -12.49 -0.81 -4.19
N ILE A 222 -13.06 -1.49 -3.19
CA ILE A 222 -12.42 -2.62 -2.50
C ILE A 222 -13.16 -3.90 -2.86
N TYR A 223 -12.41 -4.94 -3.21
CA TYR A 223 -12.95 -6.24 -3.62
C TYR A 223 -12.35 -7.37 -2.79
N GLU A 224 -13.14 -8.41 -2.54
CA GLU A 224 -12.63 -9.71 -2.09
C GLU A 224 -12.33 -10.58 -3.32
N LEU A 225 -11.05 -10.79 -3.58
CA LEU A 225 -10.58 -11.51 -4.76
C LEU A 225 -10.79 -13.03 -4.64
N GLY A 226 -10.83 -13.53 -3.41
CA GLY A 226 -10.96 -14.95 -3.10
C GLY A 226 -10.41 -15.28 -1.72
N GLN A 227 -10.17 -16.56 -1.48
CA GLN A 227 -9.73 -17.05 -0.18
C GLN A 227 -8.67 -18.14 -0.32
N PHE A 228 -7.68 -18.13 0.56
CA PHE A 228 -6.73 -19.24 0.70
C PHE A 228 -7.30 -20.34 1.60
N ASN A 229 -7.19 -21.59 1.15
CA ASN A 229 -7.46 -22.74 2.01
C ASN A 229 -6.24 -23.06 2.91
N HIS A 230 -6.41 -23.97 3.87
CA HIS A 230 -5.32 -24.35 4.79
C HIS A 230 -4.08 -24.92 4.07
N ALA A 231 -4.26 -25.55 2.91
CA ALA A 231 -3.16 -26.10 2.12
C ALA A 231 -2.35 -24.99 1.43
N GLY A 232 -2.87 -23.77 1.31
CA GLY A 232 -2.23 -22.65 0.61
C GLY A 232 -2.72 -22.47 -0.82
N THR A 233 -3.73 -23.23 -1.26
CA THR A 233 -4.36 -23.02 -2.56
C THR A 233 -5.29 -21.82 -2.49
N PHE A 234 -5.14 -20.90 -3.44
CA PHE A 234 -6.06 -19.78 -3.61
C PHE A 234 -7.31 -20.21 -4.40
N ILE A 235 -8.48 -19.89 -3.86
CA ILE A 235 -9.78 -20.12 -4.49
C ILE A 235 -10.34 -18.75 -4.86
N PRO A 236 -10.33 -18.35 -6.14
CA PRO A 236 -10.83 -17.04 -6.56
C PRO A 236 -12.34 -16.94 -6.37
N THR A 237 -12.81 -15.75 -6.01
CA THR A 237 -14.23 -15.39 -6.07
C THR A 237 -14.72 -15.54 -7.51
N HIS A 238 -15.87 -16.20 -7.69
CA HIS A 238 -16.45 -16.37 -9.03
C HIS A 238 -16.68 -15.01 -9.70
N ARG A 239 -16.40 -14.90 -11.00
CA ARG A 239 -16.47 -13.63 -11.75
C ARG A 239 -17.81 -12.90 -11.57
N ASP A 240 -18.92 -13.62 -11.63
CA ASP A 240 -20.26 -13.05 -11.48
C ASP A 240 -20.57 -12.53 -10.07
N LEU A 241 -19.75 -12.90 -9.09
CA LEU A 241 -19.86 -12.48 -7.69
C LEU A 241 -18.86 -11.38 -7.31
N LEU A 242 -17.87 -11.08 -8.17
CA LEU A 242 -16.92 -9.99 -7.96
C LEU A 242 -17.65 -8.65 -8.06
N LYS A 243 -17.93 -8.05 -6.91
CA LYS A 243 -18.58 -6.74 -6.76
C LYS A 243 -17.84 -5.91 -5.71
N PRO A 244 -17.82 -4.57 -5.82
CA PRO A 244 -17.26 -3.73 -4.78
C PRO A 244 -17.93 -3.99 -3.44
N ILE A 245 -17.12 -4.24 -2.41
CA ILE A 245 -17.57 -4.34 -1.01
C ILE A 245 -17.71 -2.93 -0.42
N MET A 246 -16.78 -2.05 -0.79
CA MET A 246 -16.77 -0.63 -0.40
C MET A 246 -16.32 0.23 -1.57
N VAL A 247 -16.80 1.48 -1.58
CA VAL A 247 -16.43 2.50 -2.58
C VAL A 247 -16.09 3.80 -1.85
N PHE A 248 -14.99 4.43 -2.25
CA PHE A 248 -14.46 5.67 -1.69
C PHE A 248 -14.25 6.68 -2.82
N ASP A 249 -15.25 7.53 -3.05
CA ASP A 249 -15.17 8.61 -4.03
C ASP A 249 -14.28 9.75 -3.53
N GLY A 250 -13.50 10.35 -4.42
CA GLY A 250 -12.51 11.39 -4.12
C GLY A 250 -11.20 10.88 -3.52
N HIS A 251 -11.05 9.56 -3.33
CA HIS A 251 -9.93 8.96 -2.61
C HIS A 251 -9.22 7.91 -3.47
N LYS A 252 -7.89 8.06 -3.59
CA LYS A 252 -6.97 7.05 -4.15
C LYS A 252 -6.39 6.27 -2.98
N LEU A 253 -6.86 5.05 -2.74
CA LEU A 253 -6.30 4.21 -1.68
C LEU A 253 -5.12 3.43 -2.23
N GLU A 254 -3.98 3.58 -1.57
CA GLU A 254 -2.71 2.94 -1.96
C GLU A 254 -2.22 1.94 -0.91
N ALA A 255 -2.78 1.97 0.32
CA ALA A 255 -2.50 0.93 1.31
C ALA A 255 -3.73 0.62 2.18
N ILE A 256 -3.98 -0.68 2.41
CA ILE A 256 -5.07 -1.19 3.25
C ILE A 256 -4.60 -2.33 4.15
N LEU A 257 -5.19 -2.44 5.35
CA LEU A 257 -4.70 -3.37 6.35
C LEU A 257 -5.77 -3.76 7.38
N PHE A 258 -5.94 -5.07 7.59
CA PHE A 258 -6.64 -5.57 8.78
C PHE A 258 -5.68 -5.69 9.97
N HIS A 259 -5.95 -4.96 11.04
CA HIS A 259 -5.15 -5.01 12.26
C HIS A 259 -5.99 -4.87 13.53
N LYS A 260 -5.89 -5.83 14.45
CA LYS A 260 -6.54 -5.81 15.79
C LYS A 260 -8.06 -5.51 15.75
N GLY A 261 -8.77 -6.05 14.76
CA GLY A 261 -10.22 -5.81 14.61
C GLY A 261 -10.56 -4.44 14.02
N HIS A 262 -9.57 -3.79 13.41
CA HIS A 262 -9.76 -2.57 12.64
C HIS A 262 -9.37 -2.81 11.19
N PHE A 263 -10.06 -2.13 10.29
CA PHE A 263 -9.67 -1.97 8.91
C PHE A 263 -9.09 -0.57 8.70
N VAL A 264 -7.80 -0.51 8.38
CA VAL A 264 -7.02 0.72 8.24
C VAL A 264 -6.81 1.00 6.75
N LEU A 265 -7.05 2.25 6.35
CA LEU A 265 -6.97 2.71 4.98
C LEU A 265 -6.03 3.92 4.93
N ILE A 266 -5.15 3.96 3.93
CA ILE A 266 -4.33 5.14 3.62
C ILE A 266 -4.63 5.61 2.21
N THR A 267 -4.81 6.92 2.09
CA THR A 267 -4.81 7.62 0.80
C THR A 267 -3.43 8.15 0.50
N ASP A 268 -3.06 8.13 -0.78
CA ASP A 268 -2.01 8.98 -1.31
C ASP A 268 -2.56 9.63 -2.56
N ASN A 269 -3.13 10.82 -2.38
CA ASN A 269 -3.77 11.56 -3.45
C ASN A 269 -2.99 12.85 -3.66
N GLU A 270 -2.54 13.04 -4.89
CA GLU A 270 -1.69 14.14 -5.31
C GLU A 270 -2.39 15.51 -5.12
N ASN A 271 -3.73 15.53 -5.02
CA ASN A 271 -4.54 16.74 -4.88
C ASN A 271 -4.93 17.09 -3.44
N ILE A 272 -5.04 16.11 -2.54
CA ILE A 272 -5.55 16.31 -1.16
C ILE A 272 -4.60 15.80 -0.08
N GLY A 273 -3.44 15.29 -0.48
CA GLY A 273 -2.43 14.75 0.43
C GLY A 273 -2.69 13.32 0.89
N LYS A 274 -1.97 12.93 1.93
CA LYS A 274 -1.97 11.60 2.53
C LYS A 274 -2.81 11.65 3.81
N ALA A 275 -3.73 10.71 3.95
CA ALA A 275 -4.59 10.62 5.11
C ALA A 275 -4.87 9.17 5.48
N MET A 276 -5.12 8.94 6.77
CA MET A 276 -5.50 7.64 7.32
C MET A 276 -6.96 7.63 7.75
N LYS A 277 -7.63 6.50 7.54
CA LYS A 277 -8.93 6.22 8.15
C LYS A 277 -8.89 4.85 8.82
N VAL A 278 -9.46 4.80 10.02
CA VAL A 278 -9.56 3.57 10.81
C VAL A 278 -11.04 3.24 11.00
N MET A 279 -11.44 2.06 10.57
CA MET A 279 -12.80 1.54 10.68
C MET A 279 -12.82 0.32 11.60
N GLY A 280 -13.93 0.07 12.29
CA GLY A 280 -14.12 -1.22 12.98
C GLY A 280 -14.36 -2.33 11.95
N GLU A 281 -13.79 -3.50 12.19
CA GLU A 281 -14.07 -4.73 11.42
C GLU A 281 -15.47 -5.28 11.70
#